data_AF-A0A1J4T9F1-F1
#
_entry.id   AF-A0A1J4T9F1-F1
#
_cell.length_a   1.000
_cell.length_b   1.000
_cell.length_c   1.000
_cell.angle_alpha   90.00
_cell.angle_beta   90.00
_cell.angle_gamma   90.00
#
_symmetry.space_group_name_H-M   'P 1'
#
loop_
_entity.id
_entity.type
_entity.pdbx_description
1 polymer ?
#
loop_
_entity_poly.entity_id
_entity_poly.type
_entity_poly.pdbx_seq_one_letter_code
_entity_poly.pdbx_strand_id
1 'polypeptide(L)'
;MEKLNKNNIILKEAIVKTIAFFDIFDFPLTDFEVWKFLYVGVETQNFASLRKVKNVLESNRIDDILENKDGFYFLQGRDEIIKIRQDRYIYTDRKFKKALRVMQVFKFIPWLKMAAVSNIMGAHNLRDGSDIDFFIITERKRVWLTRFFCVVLAKILRLRPRPGKTRDKICLNFYISEEAMDLKNLMLNSSIILSGAKNFVEENKLRDPCLPARFAIASARRAGRLHSVQDDKEVYDIYFIYWLAGLVPIYNNNSAYEKFIANNDWLKEYLPNWRMKNIAGRRLIKRDDFSFYRDIMDLLFGGLEKNFQSWQIKLMPAALKELKNIGRQVAINDQIIKMHANDRREEYRKRWIEKIRGFNI
;
A
#
# COMPACT_ATOMS: atom_id res chain seq x y z
N MET A 1 21.97 -3.48 -33.67
CA MET A 1 20.62 -4.10 -33.60
C MET A 1 20.40 -4.88 -32.30
N GLU A 2 21.40 -5.59 -31.80
CA GLU A 2 21.31 -6.46 -30.60
C GLU A 2 20.94 -5.73 -29.29
N LYS A 3 21.54 -4.56 -29.02
CA LYS A 3 21.22 -3.71 -27.85
C LYS A 3 19.77 -3.18 -27.89
N LEU A 4 19.23 -2.90 -29.08
CA LEU A 4 17.85 -2.43 -29.25
C LEU A 4 16.85 -3.55 -28.95
N ASN A 5 17.18 -4.78 -29.35
CA ASN A 5 16.39 -5.98 -29.07
C ASN A 5 16.37 -6.31 -27.56
N LYS A 6 17.54 -6.26 -26.90
CA LYS A 6 17.66 -6.50 -25.44
C LYS A 6 16.84 -5.49 -24.63
N ASN A 7 16.87 -4.21 -24.98
CA ASN A 7 16.08 -3.19 -24.29
C ASN A 7 14.56 -3.39 -24.45
N ASN A 8 14.12 -3.85 -25.63
CA ASN A 8 12.71 -4.16 -25.86
C ASN A 8 12.26 -5.40 -25.08
N ILE A 9 13.13 -6.40 -24.90
CA ILE A 9 12.85 -7.56 -24.05
C ILE A 9 12.65 -7.12 -22.60
N ILE A 10 13.60 -6.36 -22.03
CA ILE A 10 13.49 -5.84 -20.66
C ILE A 10 12.20 -5.01 -20.48
N LEU A 11 11.88 -4.16 -21.45
CA LEU A 11 10.65 -3.36 -21.41
C LEU A 11 9.38 -4.22 -21.48
N LYS A 12 9.36 -5.25 -22.33
CA LYS A 12 8.26 -6.21 -22.41
C LYS A 12 8.05 -6.90 -21.06
N GLU A 13 9.13 -7.38 -20.43
CA GLU A 13 9.04 -7.99 -19.11
C GLU A 13 8.50 -7.02 -18.06
N ALA A 14 8.98 -5.77 -18.04
CA ALA A 14 8.51 -4.73 -17.12
C ALA A 14 7.00 -4.45 -17.31
N ILE A 15 6.52 -4.41 -18.55
CA ILE A 15 5.11 -4.23 -18.89
C ILE A 15 4.28 -5.41 -18.35
N VAL A 16 4.69 -6.65 -18.63
CA VAL A 16 3.95 -7.84 -18.17
C VAL A 16 3.97 -7.93 -16.64
N LYS A 17 5.12 -7.69 -16.00
CA LYS A 17 5.27 -7.62 -14.54
C LYS A 17 4.32 -6.60 -13.93
N THR A 18 4.20 -5.42 -14.55
CA THR A 18 3.28 -4.36 -14.15
C THR A 18 1.82 -4.82 -14.25
N ILE A 19 1.38 -5.28 -15.43
CA ILE A 19 -0.01 -5.72 -15.66
C ILE A 19 -0.38 -6.90 -14.75
N ALA A 20 0.52 -7.87 -14.60
CA ALA A 20 0.33 -9.03 -13.72
C ALA A 20 0.11 -8.62 -12.25
N PHE A 21 0.75 -7.54 -11.77
CA PHE A 21 0.49 -7.03 -10.42
C PHE A 21 -0.93 -6.47 -10.31
N PHE A 22 -1.35 -5.62 -11.26
CA PHE A 22 -2.68 -5.02 -11.22
C PHE A 22 -3.81 -6.02 -11.46
N ASP A 23 -3.54 -7.10 -12.20
CA ASP A 23 -4.49 -8.20 -12.39
C ASP A 23 -4.85 -8.92 -11.07
N ILE A 24 -3.95 -8.98 -10.08
CA ILE A 24 -4.26 -9.49 -8.72
C ILE A 24 -5.43 -8.73 -8.08
N PHE A 25 -5.61 -7.47 -8.49
CA PHE A 25 -6.64 -6.55 -8.03
C PHE A 25 -7.72 -6.33 -9.08
N ASP A 26 -7.88 -7.20 -10.09
CA ASP A 26 -8.88 -7.08 -11.17
C ASP A 26 -8.91 -5.66 -11.78
N PHE A 27 -7.72 -5.10 -12.02
CA PHE A 27 -7.58 -3.75 -12.54
C PHE A 27 -6.84 -3.80 -13.88
N PRO A 28 -7.56 -3.94 -15.01
CA PRO A 28 -6.93 -3.85 -16.31
C PRO A 28 -6.39 -2.42 -16.48
N LEU A 29 -5.32 -2.18 -17.23
CA LEU A 29 -4.66 -0.86 -17.31
C LEU A 29 -4.84 -0.21 -18.68
N THR A 30 -4.94 1.12 -18.75
CA THR A 30 -4.75 1.81 -20.04
C THR A 30 -3.26 1.86 -20.41
N ASP A 31 -2.94 2.12 -21.67
CA ASP A 31 -1.55 2.35 -22.12
C ASP A 31 -0.81 3.42 -21.29
N PHE A 32 -1.49 4.50 -20.94
CA PHE A 32 -0.95 5.56 -20.10
C PHE A 32 -0.70 5.08 -18.67
N GLU A 33 -1.58 4.25 -18.12
CA GLU A 33 -1.39 3.68 -16.79
C GLU A 33 -0.27 2.64 -16.77
N VAL A 34 -0.15 1.80 -17.81
CA VAL A 34 1.00 0.91 -17.99
C VAL A 34 2.29 1.72 -17.99
N TRP A 35 2.35 2.80 -18.78
CA TRP A 35 3.51 3.69 -18.81
C TRP A 35 3.78 4.34 -17.45
N LYS A 36 2.76 4.92 -16.81
CA LYS A 36 2.86 5.64 -15.54
C LYS A 36 3.29 4.74 -14.38
N PHE A 37 2.77 3.52 -14.34
CA PHE A 37 3.00 2.54 -13.28
C PHE A 37 4.05 1.49 -13.65
N LEU A 38 4.80 1.72 -14.73
CA LEU A 38 5.81 0.79 -15.22
C LEU A 38 6.82 0.47 -14.12
N TYR A 39 6.86 -0.80 -13.72
CA TYR A 39 7.80 -1.32 -12.74
C TYR A 39 9.07 -1.82 -13.42
N VAL A 40 10.20 -1.16 -13.16
CA VAL A 40 11.50 -1.50 -13.77
C VAL A 40 12.48 -2.18 -12.81
N GLY A 41 12.18 -2.24 -11.51
CA GLY A 41 13.12 -2.74 -10.50
C GLY A 41 14.38 -1.86 -10.38
N VAL A 42 15.19 -2.12 -9.35
CA VAL A 42 16.34 -1.26 -9.00
C VAL A 42 17.47 -1.33 -10.04
N GLU A 43 17.59 -2.47 -10.72
CA GLU A 43 18.71 -2.75 -11.64
C GLU A 43 18.57 -2.06 -13.02
N THR A 44 17.37 -1.63 -13.40
CA THR A 44 17.12 -1.04 -14.72
C THR A 44 16.46 0.32 -14.61
N GLN A 45 17.20 1.32 -14.10
CA GLN A 45 16.74 2.71 -13.93
C GLN A 45 16.52 3.48 -15.26
N ASN A 46 15.97 2.84 -16.28
CA ASN A 46 15.75 3.44 -17.59
C ASN A 46 14.31 3.95 -17.72
N PHE A 47 14.19 5.27 -17.88
CA PHE A 47 12.95 5.92 -18.27
C PHE A 47 12.48 5.40 -19.64
N ALA A 48 11.26 4.87 -19.70
CA ALA A 48 10.61 4.49 -20.96
C ALA A 48 9.62 5.59 -21.35
N SER A 49 9.70 6.10 -22.59
CA SER A 49 8.70 7.04 -23.09
C SER A 49 7.38 6.32 -23.37
N LEU A 50 6.26 7.06 -23.27
CA LEU A 50 4.93 6.52 -23.58
C LEU A 50 4.87 5.87 -24.97
N ARG A 51 5.49 6.50 -25.97
CA ARG A 51 5.58 5.95 -27.34
C ARG A 51 6.27 4.58 -27.36
N LYS A 52 7.36 4.39 -26.61
CA LYS A 52 8.04 3.08 -26.54
C LYS A 52 7.14 2.03 -25.89
N VAL A 53 6.43 2.38 -24.82
CA VAL A 53 5.49 1.47 -24.15
C VAL A 53 4.36 1.06 -25.09
N LYS A 54 3.73 2.03 -25.78
CA LYS A 54 2.69 1.76 -26.80
C LYS A 54 3.18 0.82 -27.89
N ASN A 55 4.34 1.10 -28.49
CA ASN A 55 4.90 0.25 -29.54
C ASN A 55 5.15 -1.20 -29.10
N VAL A 56 5.47 -1.44 -27.83
CA VAL A 56 5.64 -2.81 -27.30
C VAL A 56 4.29 -3.46 -27.02
N LEU A 57 3.32 -2.70 -26.49
CA LEU A 57 1.95 -3.15 -26.26
C LEU A 57 1.21 -3.53 -27.56
N GLU A 58 1.50 -2.84 -28.66
CA GLU A 58 0.90 -3.07 -29.98
C GLU A 58 1.70 -4.07 -30.83
N SER A 59 2.75 -4.68 -30.28
CA SER A 59 3.58 -5.63 -31.02
C SER A 59 3.02 -7.04 -30.93
N ASN A 60 2.93 -7.77 -32.06
CA ASN A 60 2.42 -9.14 -32.13
C ASN A 60 3.07 -10.15 -31.16
N ARG A 61 4.24 -9.80 -30.59
CA ARG A 61 4.97 -10.67 -29.65
C ARG A 61 4.39 -10.63 -28.24
N ILE A 62 3.48 -9.71 -27.91
CA ILE A 62 2.85 -9.60 -26.58
C ILE A 62 1.44 -10.19 -26.54
N ASP A 63 0.82 -10.38 -27.71
CA ASP A 63 -0.56 -10.85 -27.88
C ASP A 63 -0.79 -12.26 -27.30
N ASP A 64 0.26 -13.09 -27.23
CA ASP A 64 0.18 -14.40 -26.59
C ASP A 64 0.02 -14.33 -25.06
N ILE A 65 0.24 -13.16 -24.46
CA ILE A 65 0.24 -12.95 -23.00
C ILE A 65 -0.86 -11.96 -22.60
N LEU A 66 -1.05 -10.91 -23.41
CA LEU A 66 -1.94 -9.80 -23.12
C LEU A 66 -3.02 -9.67 -24.18
N GLU A 67 -4.22 -9.29 -23.72
CA GLU A 67 -5.31 -8.87 -24.59
C GLU A 67 -5.53 -7.36 -24.46
N ASN A 68 -6.08 -6.77 -25.53
CA ASN A 68 -6.54 -5.39 -25.55
C ASN A 68 -8.02 -5.33 -25.92
N LYS A 69 -8.82 -4.65 -25.09
CA LYS A 69 -10.26 -4.40 -25.34
C LYS A 69 -10.69 -3.12 -24.64
N ASP A 70 -11.50 -2.30 -25.31
CA ASP A 70 -11.99 -1.00 -24.82
C ASP A 70 -10.88 -0.04 -24.35
N GLY A 71 -9.68 -0.14 -24.95
CA GLY A 71 -8.50 0.66 -24.57
C GLY A 71 -7.81 0.19 -23.28
N PHE A 72 -8.18 -0.96 -22.74
CA PHE A 72 -7.55 -1.59 -21.60
C PHE A 72 -6.70 -2.79 -22.00
N TYR A 73 -5.58 -2.97 -21.32
CA TYR A 73 -4.65 -4.09 -21.41
C TYR A 73 -4.74 -4.94 -20.15
N PHE A 74 -4.84 -6.26 -20.34
CA PHE A 74 -4.99 -7.26 -19.28
C PHE A 74 -4.40 -8.61 -19.73
N LEU A 75 -4.25 -9.55 -18.80
CA LEU A 75 -3.77 -10.90 -19.13
C LEU A 75 -4.82 -11.65 -19.96
N GLN A 76 -4.39 -12.54 -20.85
CA GLN A 76 -5.28 -13.33 -21.69
C GLN A 76 -6.39 -14.04 -20.89
N GLY A 77 -7.62 -14.06 -21.43
CA GLY A 77 -8.79 -14.71 -20.83
C GLY A 77 -9.36 -14.01 -19.59
N ARG A 78 -9.08 -12.70 -19.41
CA ARG A 78 -9.53 -11.91 -18.25
C ARG A 78 -10.45 -10.76 -18.64
N ASP A 79 -11.14 -10.81 -19.77
CA ASP A 79 -11.93 -9.68 -20.27
C ASP A 79 -13.08 -9.26 -19.33
N GLU A 80 -13.51 -10.14 -18.41
CA GLU A 80 -14.49 -9.85 -17.38
C GLU A 80 -14.07 -8.70 -16.44
N ILE A 81 -12.76 -8.48 -16.25
CA ILE A 81 -12.26 -7.46 -15.32
C ILE A 81 -12.49 -6.03 -15.82
N ILE A 82 -12.79 -5.85 -17.10
CA ILE A 82 -13.17 -4.53 -17.67
C ILE A 82 -14.47 -4.06 -17.02
N LYS A 83 -15.47 -4.95 -16.95
CA LYS A 83 -16.76 -4.63 -16.31
C LYS A 83 -16.57 -4.35 -14.81
N ILE A 84 -15.72 -5.14 -14.14
CA ILE A 84 -15.36 -4.91 -12.73
C ILE A 84 -14.75 -3.52 -12.54
N ARG A 85 -13.83 -3.10 -13.42
CA ARG A 85 -13.22 -1.76 -13.36
C ARG A 85 -14.27 -0.65 -13.52
N GLN A 86 -15.18 -0.79 -14.48
CA GLN A 86 -16.26 0.18 -14.70
C GLN A 86 -17.16 0.32 -13.46
N ASP A 87 -17.56 -0.79 -12.83
CA ASP A 87 -18.40 -0.75 -11.63
C ASP A 87 -17.64 -0.14 -10.43
N ARG A 88 -16.34 -0.45 -10.29
CA ARG A 88 -15.48 0.11 -9.24
C ARG A 88 -15.26 1.62 -9.39
N TYR A 89 -15.38 2.17 -10.60
CA TYR A 89 -15.38 3.62 -10.79
C TYR A 89 -16.52 4.28 -9.99
N ILE A 90 -17.74 3.74 -10.10
CA ILE A 90 -18.94 4.23 -9.40
C ILE A 90 -18.77 4.08 -7.88
N TYR A 91 -18.30 2.92 -7.43
CA TYR A 91 -18.06 2.68 -6.00
C TYR A 91 -17.01 3.62 -5.43
N THR A 92 -15.96 3.89 -6.20
CA THR A 92 -14.88 4.78 -5.77
C THR A 92 -15.38 6.23 -5.69
N ASP A 93 -16.12 6.73 -6.67
CA ASP A 93 -16.70 8.08 -6.61
C ASP A 93 -17.61 8.27 -5.39
N ARG A 94 -18.50 7.29 -5.12
CA ARG A 94 -19.35 7.30 -3.92
C ARG A 94 -18.53 7.36 -2.63
N LYS A 95 -17.48 6.54 -2.54
CA LYS A 95 -16.57 6.50 -1.38
C LYS A 95 -15.78 7.79 -1.22
N PHE A 96 -15.29 8.38 -2.31
CA PHE A 96 -14.61 9.67 -2.28
C PHE A 96 -15.53 10.80 -1.79
N LYS A 97 -16.77 10.86 -2.29
CA LYS A 97 -17.76 11.82 -1.79
C LYS A 97 -17.95 11.69 -0.28
N LYS A 98 -18.01 10.46 0.24
CA LYS A 98 -18.09 10.20 1.68
C LYS A 98 -16.82 10.63 2.42
N ALA A 99 -15.66 10.28 1.90
CA ALA A 99 -14.36 10.65 2.48
C ALA A 99 -14.23 12.18 2.61
N LEU A 100 -14.64 12.93 1.57
CA LEU A 100 -14.65 14.39 1.59
C LEU A 100 -15.62 14.94 2.65
N ARG A 101 -16.84 14.39 2.79
CA ARG A 101 -17.77 14.82 3.86
C ARG A 101 -17.20 14.58 5.26
N VAL A 102 -16.54 13.46 5.48
CA VAL A 102 -15.87 13.19 6.78
C VAL A 102 -14.72 14.16 7.00
N MET A 103 -13.98 14.47 5.95
CA MET A 103 -12.86 15.41 6.02
C MET A 103 -13.30 16.86 6.26
N GLN A 104 -14.53 17.25 5.89
CA GLN A 104 -15.14 18.53 6.30
C GLN A 104 -15.32 18.66 7.82
N VAL A 105 -15.38 17.53 8.55
CA VAL A 105 -15.40 17.52 10.02
C VAL A 105 -13.97 17.43 10.55
N PHE A 106 -13.13 16.57 9.97
CA PHE A 106 -11.76 16.36 10.45
C PHE A 106 -10.84 17.57 10.22
N LYS A 107 -11.16 18.46 9.28
CA LYS A 107 -10.39 19.70 9.05
C LYS A 107 -10.30 20.59 10.29
N PHE A 108 -11.22 20.47 11.24
CA PHE A 108 -11.20 21.19 12.53
C PHE A 108 -10.28 20.54 13.57
N ILE A 109 -9.54 19.48 13.24
CA ILE A 109 -8.53 18.92 14.13
C ILE A 109 -7.22 19.70 13.89
N PRO A 110 -6.73 20.50 14.85
CA PRO A 110 -5.70 21.50 14.58
C PRO A 110 -4.39 20.93 14.05
N TRP A 111 -4.02 19.74 14.52
CA TRP A 111 -2.74 19.09 14.23
C TRP A 111 -2.76 18.20 12.99
N LEU A 112 -3.90 18.08 12.29
CA LEU A 112 -4.01 17.31 11.05
C LEU A 112 -3.41 18.11 9.89
N LYS A 113 -2.37 17.55 9.24
CA LYS A 113 -1.60 18.20 8.16
C LYS A 113 -1.95 17.64 6.78
N MET A 114 -2.11 16.33 6.66
CA MET A 114 -2.50 15.68 5.41
C MET A 114 -3.43 14.51 5.70
N ALA A 115 -4.38 14.27 4.80
CA ALA A 115 -5.12 13.02 4.76
C ALA A 115 -5.28 12.54 3.32
N ALA A 116 -5.04 11.26 3.10
CA ALA A 116 -5.18 10.59 1.82
C ALA A 116 -6.01 9.31 1.93
N VAL A 117 -6.75 8.98 0.88
CA VAL A 117 -7.34 7.64 0.71
C VAL A 117 -6.25 6.70 0.21
N SER A 118 -6.05 5.57 0.87
CA SER A 118 -4.85 4.74 0.69
C SER A 118 -5.08 3.31 0.16
N ASN A 119 -6.30 2.79 0.17
CA ASN A 119 -6.59 1.43 -0.30
C ASN A 119 -6.95 1.35 -1.80
N ILE A 120 -6.33 2.21 -2.62
CA ILE A 120 -6.60 2.30 -4.05
C ILE A 120 -5.40 1.73 -4.82
N MET A 121 -5.59 0.56 -5.44
CA MET A 121 -4.63 0.01 -6.40
C MET A 121 -5.00 0.48 -7.81
N GLY A 122 -4.24 1.44 -8.33
CA GLY A 122 -4.50 2.08 -9.63
C GLY A 122 -5.37 3.32 -9.49
N ALA A 123 -6.14 3.66 -10.53
CA ALA A 123 -7.10 4.76 -10.50
C ALA A 123 -8.52 4.23 -10.28
N HIS A 124 -9.19 4.68 -9.21
CA HIS A 124 -10.62 4.40 -9.00
C HIS A 124 -11.01 2.91 -8.83
N ASN A 125 -10.22 2.15 -8.04
CA ASN A 125 -10.38 0.69 -7.91
C ASN A 125 -10.94 0.20 -6.54
N LEU A 126 -11.77 0.99 -5.85
CA LEU A 126 -12.35 0.57 -4.58
C LEU A 126 -13.52 -0.41 -4.77
N ARG A 127 -13.52 -1.49 -3.99
CA ARG A 127 -14.59 -2.50 -4.00
C ARG A 127 -15.86 -1.98 -3.32
N ASP A 128 -17.04 -2.46 -3.71
CA ASP A 128 -18.30 -1.96 -3.13
C ASP A 128 -18.38 -2.19 -1.62
N GLY A 129 -18.13 -3.42 -1.16
CA GLY A 129 -18.24 -3.82 0.26
C GLY A 129 -17.08 -3.38 1.17
N SER A 130 -16.06 -2.70 0.65
CA SER A 130 -14.88 -2.30 1.45
C SER A 130 -15.13 -1.04 2.27
N ASP A 131 -14.28 -0.86 3.27
CA ASP A 131 -14.06 0.41 3.94
C ASP A 131 -13.19 1.36 3.10
N ILE A 132 -12.99 2.55 3.65
CA ILE A 132 -12.18 3.64 3.12
C ILE A 132 -11.03 3.82 4.11
N ASP A 133 -9.82 3.45 3.70
CA ASP A 133 -8.62 3.60 4.52
C ASP A 133 -8.08 5.03 4.39
N PHE A 134 -7.90 5.69 5.53
CA PHE A 134 -7.21 6.98 5.60
C PHE A 134 -5.76 6.78 6.03
N PHE A 135 -4.86 7.36 5.25
CA PHE A 135 -3.48 7.65 5.64
C PHE A 135 -3.40 9.11 6.08
N ILE A 136 -2.94 9.36 7.31
CA ILE A 136 -2.95 10.70 7.92
C ILE A 136 -1.53 11.12 8.31
N ILE A 137 -1.18 12.36 7.98
CA ILE A 137 0.03 13.02 8.49
C ILE A 137 -0.39 14.07 9.51
N THR A 138 0.28 14.03 10.67
CA THR A 138 0.04 14.94 11.79
C THR A 138 1.23 15.84 12.03
N GLU A 139 1.00 16.95 12.73
CA GLU A 139 2.06 17.76 13.30
C GLU A 139 3.02 16.92 14.18
N ARG A 140 4.22 17.46 14.40
CA ARG A 140 5.24 16.90 15.29
C ARG A 140 4.67 16.65 16.69
N LYS A 141 4.89 15.45 17.25
CA LYS A 141 4.45 15.07 18.62
C LYS A 141 2.93 15.19 18.87
N ARG A 142 2.11 14.95 17.83
CA ARG A 142 0.64 15.07 17.88
C ARG A 142 -0.11 13.87 17.29
N VAL A 143 0.58 12.75 17.08
CA VAL A 143 0.04 11.57 16.40
C VAL A 143 -1.11 10.96 17.21
N TRP A 144 -0.94 10.83 18.53
CA TRP A 144 -1.91 10.21 19.42
C TRP A 144 -3.10 11.11 19.71
N LEU A 145 -2.88 12.41 19.91
CA LEU A 145 -3.95 13.40 20.02
C LEU A 145 -4.80 13.42 18.75
N THR A 146 -4.17 13.57 17.57
CA THR A 146 -4.91 13.60 16.30
C THR A 146 -5.72 12.32 16.10
N ARG A 147 -5.12 11.15 16.34
CA ARG A 147 -5.81 9.87 16.25
C ARG A 147 -7.00 9.79 17.20
N PHE A 148 -6.86 10.27 18.44
CA PHE A 148 -7.95 10.28 19.42
C PHE A 148 -9.17 11.03 18.86
N PHE A 149 -8.99 12.27 18.44
CA PHE A 149 -10.09 13.09 17.91
C PHE A 149 -10.70 12.47 16.64
N CYS A 150 -9.88 12.02 15.69
CA CYS A 150 -10.37 11.32 14.49
C CYS A 150 -11.23 10.09 14.85
N VAL A 151 -10.76 9.27 15.80
CA VAL A 151 -11.45 8.04 16.21
C VAL A 151 -12.74 8.35 16.96
N VAL A 152 -12.73 9.32 17.89
CA VAL A 152 -13.92 9.71 18.66
C VAL A 152 -14.99 10.28 17.74
N LEU A 153 -14.64 11.23 16.87
CA LEU A 153 -15.56 11.80 15.89
C LEU A 153 -16.13 10.71 14.96
N ALA A 154 -15.28 9.81 14.44
CA ALA A 154 -15.75 8.69 13.63
C ALA A 154 -16.65 7.71 14.40
N LYS A 155 -16.42 7.51 15.70
CA LYS A 155 -17.27 6.66 16.55
C LYS A 155 -18.64 7.30 16.78
N ILE A 156 -18.68 8.59 17.13
CA ILE A 156 -19.92 9.36 17.34
C ILE A 156 -20.78 9.33 16.07
N LEU A 157 -20.17 9.53 14.91
CA LEU A 157 -20.84 9.47 13.60
C LEU A 157 -21.11 8.03 13.11
N ARG A 158 -20.81 7.00 13.91
CA ARG A 158 -20.98 5.56 13.58
C ARG A 158 -20.29 5.15 12.27
N LEU A 159 -19.16 5.78 11.97
CA LEU A 159 -18.39 5.60 10.73
C LEU A 159 -17.29 4.54 10.84
N ARG A 160 -17.00 3.99 12.02
CA ARG A 160 -15.96 2.97 12.20
C ARG A 160 -16.37 1.58 11.66
N PRO A 161 -15.46 0.82 11.05
CA PRO A 161 -15.71 -0.57 10.66
C PRO A 161 -15.93 -1.46 11.87
N ARG A 162 -16.78 -2.48 11.71
CA ARG A 162 -17.02 -3.58 12.67
C ARG A 162 -17.04 -4.91 11.90
N PRO A 163 -16.81 -6.06 12.55
CA PRO A 163 -17.00 -7.37 11.92
C PRO A 163 -18.38 -7.45 11.23
N GLY A 164 -18.40 -7.85 9.96
CA GLY A 164 -19.62 -7.90 9.14
C GLY A 164 -20.20 -6.54 8.68
N LYS A 165 -19.65 -5.40 9.12
CA LYS A 165 -20.09 -4.05 8.75
C LYS A 165 -18.91 -3.15 8.37
N THR A 166 -18.37 -3.36 7.18
CA THR A 166 -17.20 -2.64 6.63
C THR A 166 -17.56 -1.65 5.51
N ARG A 167 -18.63 -1.91 4.75
CA ARG A 167 -19.03 -1.11 3.59
C ARG A 167 -19.10 0.39 3.90
N ASP A 168 -18.33 1.17 3.15
CA ASP A 168 -18.22 2.63 3.23
C ASP A 168 -17.87 3.15 4.65
N LYS A 169 -17.25 2.34 5.51
CA LYS A 169 -16.76 2.79 6.83
C LYS A 169 -15.38 3.43 6.70
N ILE A 170 -14.99 4.25 7.67
CA ILE A 170 -13.70 4.93 7.71
C ILE A 170 -12.75 4.16 8.61
N CYS A 171 -11.71 3.59 8.01
CA CYS A 171 -10.61 2.97 8.71
C CYS A 171 -9.53 4.03 9.00
N LEU A 172 -9.05 4.03 10.24
CA LEU A 172 -8.07 4.99 10.75
C LEU A 172 -6.94 4.19 11.40
N ASN A 173 -6.20 3.48 10.56
CA ASN A 173 -5.17 2.51 10.96
C ASN A 173 -3.75 3.00 10.69
N PHE A 174 -3.56 4.08 9.92
CA PHE A 174 -2.23 4.55 9.52
C PHE A 174 -2.08 6.07 9.72
N TYR A 175 -1.29 6.43 10.72
CA TYR A 175 -0.86 7.79 11.02
C TYR A 175 0.66 7.87 11.03
N ILE A 176 1.19 8.98 10.53
CA ILE A 176 2.59 9.37 10.70
C ILE A 176 2.70 10.82 11.16
N SER A 177 3.79 11.15 11.83
CA SER A 177 4.18 12.53 12.12
C SER A 177 4.95 13.13 10.95
N GLU A 178 4.98 14.45 10.84
CA GLU A 178 5.90 15.17 9.94
C GLU A 178 7.38 14.78 10.15
N GLU A 179 7.75 14.22 11.31
CA GLU A 179 9.10 13.73 11.60
C GLU A 179 9.40 12.33 11.00
N ALA A 180 8.39 11.63 10.51
CA ALA A 180 8.49 10.26 9.99
C ALA A 180 7.86 10.14 8.59
N MET A 181 8.14 11.12 7.71
CA MET A 181 7.62 11.14 6.35
C MET A 181 8.27 10.10 5.43
N ASP A 182 9.53 9.74 5.63
CA ASP A 182 10.17 8.67 4.85
C ASP A 182 9.66 7.29 5.30
N LEU A 183 8.99 6.59 4.38
CA LEU A 183 8.42 5.27 4.65
C LEU A 183 9.29 4.11 4.16
N LYS A 184 10.52 4.34 3.66
CA LYS A 184 11.41 3.29 3.15
C LYS A 184 11.60 2.16 4.17
N ASN A 185 11.73 2.52 5.45
CA ASN A 185 11.92 1.56 6.55
C ASN A 185 10.70 0.65 6.82
N LEU A 186 9.51 0.99 6.28
CA LEU A 186 8.30 0.19 6.39
C LEU A 186 8.12 -0.84 5.26
N MET A 187 8.93 -0.75 4.19
CA MET A 187 8.99 -1.78 3.14
C MET A 187 9.50 -3.10 3.69
N LEU A 188 8.95 -4.22 3.24
CA LEU A 188 9.52 -5.53 3.55
C LEU A 188 10.90 -5.69 2.87
N ASN A 189 11.95 -5.89 3.67
CA ASN A 189 13.30 -6.21 3.21
C ASN A 189 13.65 -7.67 3.59
N SER A 190 14.44 -8.34 2.75
CA SER A 190 14.82 -9.76 2.82
C SER A 190 15.33 -10.24 4.19
N SER A 191 16.02 -9.40 4.96
CA SER A 191 16.61 -9.78 6.25
C SER A 191 15.59 -10.11 7.35
N ILE A 192 14.38 -9.52 7.31
CA ILE A 192 13.38 -9.68 8.38
C ILE A 192 12.40 -10.82 8.11
N ILE A 193 12.15 -11.15 6.83
CA ILE A 193 11.27 -12.29 6.49
C ILE A 193 11.93 -13.61 6.88
N LEU A 194 13.27 -13.69 6.77
CA LEU A 194 14.03 -14.86 7.19
C LEU A 194 14.11 -15.01 8.73
N SER A 195 14.05 -13.92 9.50
CA SER A 195 14.03 -14.00 10.97
C SER A 195 12.65 -14.39 11.51
N GLY A 196 11.56 -13.88 10.90
CA GLY A 196 10.20 -14.29 11.25
C GLY A 196 9.91 -15.77 10.97
N ALA A 197 10.45 -16.30 9.86
CA ALA A 197 10.34 -17.72 9.53
C ALA A 197 11.23 -18.61 10.42
N LYS A 198 12.41 -18.14 10.85
CA LYS A 198 13.25 -18.87 11.82
C LYS A 198 12.56 -19.00 13.17
N ASN A 199 11.92 -17.94 13.67
CA ASN A 199 11.24 -17.97 14.97
C ASN A 199 10.03 -18.92 14.97
N PHE A 200 9.29 -19.02 13.85
CA PHE A 200 8.16 -19.96 13.74
C PHE A 200 8.60 -21.44 13.68
N VAL A 201 9.80 -21.71 13.16
CA VAL A 201 10.40 -23.05 13.14
C VAL A 201 11.07 -23.40 14.48
N GLU A 202 11.63 -22.43 15.20
CA GLU A 202 12.19 -22.63 16.54
C GLU A 202 11.11 -22.86 17.60
N GLU A 203 9.98 -22.14 17.55
CA GLU A 203 8.86 -22.36 18.48
C GLU A 203 8.17 -23.73 18.32
N ASN A 204 8.21 -24.32 17.12
CA ASN A 204 7.66 -25.65 16.86
C ASN A 204 8.68 -26.80 16.99
N LYS A 205 9.94 -26.52 17.37
CA LYS A 205 10.97 -27.54 17.65
C LYS A 205 10.97 -28.07 19.08
N LEU A 206 10.11 -27.54 19.96
CA LEU A 206 10.11 -27.85 21.40
C LEU A 206 8.98 -28.77 21.87
N ARG A 207 8.29 -29.48 20.98
CA ARG A 207 7.28 -30.48 21.36
C ARG A 207 7.29 -31.71 20.45
N ASP A 208 8.30 -32.56 20.59
CA ASP A 208 8.12 -34.03 20.69
C ASP A 208 9.49 -34.72 20.91
N PRO A 209 9.77 -35.40 22.05
CA PRO A 209 11.08 -36.02 22.31
C PRO A 209 11.33 -37.35 21.57
N CYS A 210 10.37 -37.86 20.80
CA CYS A 210 10.43 -39.22 20.27
C CYS A 210 10.41 -39.31 18.74
N LEU A 211 11.32 -38.60 18.06
CA LEU A 211 11.71 -38.97 16.69
C LEU A 211 13.19 -38.66 16.45
N PRO A 212 14.03 -39.64 16.09
CA PRO A 212 15.41 -39.38 15.70
C PRO A 212 15.42 -38.44 14.48
N ALA A 213 16.14 -37.32 14.59
CA ALA A 213 16.23 -36.26 13.57
C ALA A 213 16.56 -36.75 12.14
N ARG A 214 17.09 -37.98 12.01
CA ARG A 214 17.37 -38.62 10.72
C ARG A 214 16.10 -39.05 9.94
N PHE A 215 14.99 -39.34 10.61
CA PHE A 215 13.74 -39.72 9.91
C PHE A 215 12.93 -38.51 9.44
N ALA A 216 12.99 -37.37 10.14
CA ALA A 216 12.34 -36.12 9.71
C ALA A 216 12.93 -35.57 8.39
N ILE A 217 14.26 -35.69 8.21
CA ILE A 217 14.94 -35.26 6.99
C ILE A 217 14.59 -36.18 5.80
N ALA A 218 14.41 -37.48 6.04
CA ALA A 218 14.01 -38.44 5.01
C ALA A 218 12.54 -38.25 4.56
N SER A 219 11.65 -37.91 5.49
CA SER A 219 10.26 -37.51 5.21
C SER A 219 10.19 -36.23 4.37
N ALA A 220 11.00 -35.21 4.71
CA ALA A 220 11.08 -33.95 3.95
C ALA A 220 11.71 -34.12 2.55
N ARG A 221 12.66 -35.05 2.38
CA ARG A 221 13.25 -35.36 1.07
C ARG A 221 12.28 -36.09 0.14
N ARG A 222 11.40 -36.96 0.67
CA ARG A 222 10.40 -37.67 -0.13
C ARG A 222 9.23 -36.75 -0.54
N ALA A 223 9.02 -35.67 0.21
CA ALA A 223 8.07 -34.60 -0.09
C ALA A 223 8.65 -33.45 -0.98
N GLY A 224 9.58 -33.75 -1.90
CA GLY A 224 9.91 -32.88 -3.05
C GLY A 224 10.26 -31.40 -2.78
N ARG A 225 10.60 -31.00 -1.54
CA ARG A 225 10.80 -29.59 -1.16
C ARG A 225 12.12 -29.41 -0.45
N LEU A 226 13.19 -29.44 -1.24
CA LEU A 226 14.45 -28.76 -0.96
C LEU A 226 15.20 -28.68 -2.28
N HIS A 227 14.86 -27.66 -3.08
CA HIS A 227 15.80 -27.19 -4.08
C HIS A 227 16.89 -26.38 -3.37
N SER A 228 18.14 -26.69 -3.74
CA SER A 228 19.34 -25.93 -3.43
C SER A 228 19.09 -24.44 -3.65
N VAL A 229 19.08 -23.68 -2.56
CA VAL A 229 18.89 -22.23 -2.56
C VAL A 229 20.19 -21.58 -3.03
N GLN A 230 20.31 -21.47 -4.35
CA GLN A 230 21.10 -20.45 -5.03
C GLN A 230 20.09 -19.55 -5.75
N ASP A 231 19.51 -18.61 -5.01
CA ASP A 231 18.88 -17.41 -5.60
C ASP A 231 18.68 -16.40 -4.46
N ASP A 232 19.74 -15.64 -4.16
CA ASP A 232 19.67 -14.37 -3.42
C ASP A 232 18.95 -13.32 -4.29
N LYS A 233 17.67 -13.55 -4.61
CA LYS A 233 16.86 -12.59 -5.39
C LYS A 233 15.95 -11.77 -4.47
N GLU A 234 16.23 -10.47 -4.49
CA GLU A 234 15.61 -9.38 -3.75
C GLU A 234 14.09 -9.53 -3.57
N VAL A 235 13.63 -9.41 -2.33
CA VAL A 235 12.20 -9.38 -2.00
C VAL A 235 11.70 -7.96 -2.21
N TYR A 236 11.18 -7.65 -3.40
CA TYR A 236 10.51 -6.37 -3.65
C TYR A 236 9.12 -6.35 -3.00
N ASP A 237 8.88 -5.40 -2.09
CA ASP A 237 7.55 -5.10 -1.53
C ASP A 237 6.71 -4.31 -2.55
N ILE A 238 6.40 -4.96 -3.69
CA ILE A 238 5.70 -4.36 -4.82
C ILE A 238 4.33 -3.80 -4.42
N TYR A 239 3.65 -4.45 -3.48
CA TYR A 239 2.41 -3.94 -2.92
C TYR A 239 2.62 -2.58 -2.27
N PHE A 240 3.64 -2.43 -1.41
CA PHE A 240 3.90 -1.19 -0.71
C PHE A 240 4.27 -0.04 -1.65
N ILE A 241 5.06 -0.35 -2.69
CA ILE A 241 5.43 0.58 -3.76
C ILE A 241 4.17 1.14 -4.43
N TYR A 242 3.27 0.28 -4.91
CA TYR A 242 2.05 0.72 -5.56
C TYR A 242 1.02 1.33 -4.59
N TRP A 243 0.97 0.87 -3.35
CA TRP A 243 0.16 1.48 -2.29
C TRP A 243 0.56 2.94 -2.06
N LEU A 244 1.86 3.22 -1.93
CA LEU A 244 2.40 4.57 -1.75
C LEU A 244 2.12 5.44 -2.99
N ALA A 245 2.39 4.91 -4.19
CA ALA A 245 2.10 5.57 -5.46
C ALA A 245 0.60 5.82 -5.69
N GLY A 246 -0.24 4.99 -5.06
CA GLY A 246 -1.70 4.96 -5.17
C GLY A 246 -2.41 5.98 -4.29
N LEU A 247 -1.75 6.53 -3.27
CA LEU A 247 -2.34 7.52 -2.35
C LEU A 247 -3.06 8.64 -3.10
N VAL A 248 -4.25 9.00 -2.63
CA VAL A 248 -5.02 10.14 -3.15
C VAL A 248 -5.28 11.12 -2.00
N PRO A 249 -4.52 12.23 -1.93
CA PRO A 249 -4.78 13.24 -0.92
C PRO A 249 -6.17 13.87 -1.11
N ILE A 250 -6.84 14.13 0.01
CA ILE A 250 -8.15 14.77 0.08
C ILE A 250 -8.14 16.00 1.00
N TYR A 251 -7.08 16.13 1.79
CA TYR A 251 -6.75 17.30 2.60
C TYR A 251 -5.23 17.46 2.61
N ASN A 252 -4.76 18.68 2.33
CA ASN A 252 -3.34 19.01 2.30
C ASN A 252 -3.14 20.42 2.86
N ASN A 253 -2.50 20.51 4.02
CA ASN A 253 -2.19 21.77 4.70
C ASN A 253 -0.68 21.98 4.73
N ASN A 254 -0.22 23.22 4.57
CA ASN A 254 1.21 23.59 4.58
C ASN A 254 2.10 22.74 3.65
N SER A 255 1.56 22.36 2.49
CA SER A 255 2.22 21.51 1.49
C SER A 255 2.76 20.19 2.06
N ALA A 256 2.03 19.60 3.01
CA ALA A 256 2.45 18.36 3.67
C ALA A 256 2.53 17.17 2.71
N TYR A 257 1.66 17.09 1.70
CA TYR A 257 1.73 16.03 0.68
C TYR A 257 2.99 16.15 -0.18
N GLU A 258 3.35 17.35 -0.61
CA GLU A 258 4.52 17.62 -1.42
C GLU A 258 5.80 17.27 -0.65
N LYS A 259 5.90 17.72 0.61
CA LYS A 259 6.99 17.34 1.52
C LYS A 259 7.06 15.82 1.72
N PHE A 260 5.90 15.18 1.89
CA PHE A 260 5.83 13.74 2.07
C PHE A 260 6.33 12.98 0.83
N ILE A 261 5.92 13.38 -0.38
CA ILE A 261 6.43 12.75 -1.61
C ILE A 261 7.92 12.99 -1.78
N ALA A 262 8.44 14.19 -1.49
CA ALA A 262 9.87 14.47 -1.55
C ALA A 262 10.70 13.56 -0.61
N ASN A 263 10.19 13.26 0.60
CA ASN A 263 10.82 12.31 1.52
C ASN A 263 10.74 10.85 1.05
N ASN A 264 9.92 10.55 0.03
CA ASN A 264 9.81 9.22 -0.56
C ASN A 264 10.23 9.22 -2.04
N ASP A 265 11.19 10.09 -2.41
CA ASP A 265 11.68 10.18 -3.78
C ASP A 265 12.32 8.87 -4.28
N TRP A 266 12.75 8.00 -3.38
CA TRP A 266 13.17 6.62 -3.68
C TRP A 266 12.11 5.82 -4.43
N LEU A 267 10.83 6.21 -4.41
CA LEU A 267 9.77 5.58 -5.21
C LEU A 267 10.08 5.62 -6.71
N LYS A 268 10.80 6.65 -7.18
CA LYS A 268 11.22 6.81 -8.58
C LYS A 268 12.23 5.75 -9.03
N GLU A 269 12.94 5.12 -8.10
CA GLU A 269 13.84 3.98 -8.39
C GLU A 269 13.04 2.78 -8.90
N TYR A 270 11.79 2.62 -8.45
CA TYR A 270 10.90 1.53 -8.86
C TYR A 270 9.92 1.93 -9.96
N LEU A 271 9.41 3.17 -9.91
CA LEU A 271 8.40 3.71 -10.80
C LEU A 271 8.89 5.03 -11.45
N PRO A 272 9.83 4.98 -12.42
CA PRO A 272 10.51 6.16 -12.96
C PRO A 272 9.58 7.12 -13.71
N ASN A 273 8.45 6.61 -14.22
CA ASN A 273 7.44 7.38 -14.93
C ASN A 273 6.35 7.93 -14.01
N TRP A 274 6.27 7.46 -12.76
CA TRP A 274 5.26 7.93 -11.82
C TRP A 274 5.54 9.39 -11.43
N ARG A 275 4.45 10.13 -11.25
CA ARG A 275 4.47 11.53 -10.80
C ARG A 275 3.42 11.71 -9.73
N MET A 276 3.69 12.61 -8.79
CA MET A 276 2.73 12.98 -7.76
C MET A 276 1.43 13.50 -8.38
N LYS A 277 0.31 13.27 -7.69
CA LYS A 277 -1.00 13.66 -8.19
C LYS A 277 -1.25 15.15 -7.93
N ASN A 278 -1.45 15.92 -9.01
CA ASN A 278 -2.04 17.25 -8.91
C ASN A 278 -3.55 17.10 -8.73
N ILE A 279 -4.05 17.38 -7.52
CA ILE A 279 -5.47 17.20 -7.22
C ILE A 279 -6.23 18.43 -7.70
N ALA A 280 -7.27 18.21 -8.51
CA ALA A 280 -8.20 19.26 -8.88
C ALA A 280 -8.81 19.88 -7.62
N GLY A 281 -8.88 21.21 -7.53
CA GLY A 281 -9.30 21.94 -6.33
C GLY A 281 -10.64 21.47 -5.72
N ARG A 282 -11.57 20.94 -6.55
CA ARG A 282 -12.86 20.36 -6.09
C ARG A 282 -12.73 19.14 -5.17
N ARG A 283 -11.58 18.47 -5.18
CA ARG A 283 -11.28 17.28 -4.36
C ARG A 283 -10.34 17.57 -3.19
N LEU A 284 -9.94 18.84 -3.01
CA LEU A 284 -9.14 19.30 -1.90
C LEU A 284 -9.99 20.14 -0.97
N ILE A 285 -9.99 19.76 0.31
CA ILE A 285 -10.60 20.59 1.35
C ILE A 285 -9.57 21.59 1.82
N LYS A 286 -9.89 22.88 1.65
CA LYS A 286 -9.12 23.97 2.23
C LYS A 286 -9.40 24.05 3.73
N ARG A 287 -8.38 24.40 4.51
CA ARG A 287 -8.53 24.74 5.92
C ARG A 287 -9.00 26.18 6.04
N ASP A 288 -9.97 26.40 6.91
CA ASP A 288 -10.33 27.72 7.39
C ASP A 288 -9.43 28.00 8.61
N ASP A 289 -8.62 29.06 8.56
CA ASP A 289 -7.58 29.29 9.57
C ASP A 289 -8.17 30.01 10.80
N PHE A 290 -8.57 29.21 11.80
CA PHE A 290 -9.03 29.71 13.10
C PHE A 290 -7.89 29.61 14.12
N SER A 291 -6.95 30.56 14.09
CA SER A 291 -5.78 30.58 14.98
C SER A 291 -6.15 30.47 16.46
N PHE A 292 -7.13 31.24 16.91
CA PHE A 292 -7.61 31.23 18.30
C PHE A 292 -8.13 29.86 18.77
N TYR A 293 -8.84 29.12 17.90
CA TYR A 293 -9.32 27.78 18.24
C TYR A 293 -8.16 26.79 18.38
N ARG A 294 -7.11 26.91 17.55
CA ARG A 294 -5.90 26.10 17.70
C ARG A 294 -5.26 26.35 19.07
N ASP A 295 -5.11 27.61 19.46
CA ASP A 295 -4.46 27.97 20.73
C ASP A 295 -5.24 27.42 21.94
N ILE A 296 -6.59 27.47 21.92
CA ILE A 296 -7.43 26.84 22.94
C ILE A 296 -7.21 25.32 22.97
N MET A 297 -7.21 24.66 21.81
CA MET A 297 -7.02 23.22 21.75
C MET A 297 -5.63 22.78 22.23
N ASP A 298 -4.60 23.57 21.93
CA ASP A 298 -3.24 23.33 22.44
C ASP A 298 -3.15 23.60 23.95
N LEU A 299 -3.83 24.62 24.48
CA LEU A 299 -3.91 24.87 25.92
C LEU A 299 -4.58 23.71 26.67
N LEU A 300 -5.72 23.22 26.16
CA LEU A 300 -6.52 22.18 26.83
C LEU A 300 -5.89 20.78 26.70
N PHE A 301 -5.34 20.44 25.52
CA PHE A 301 -4.95 19.07 25.20
C PHE A 301 -3.49 18.90 24.78
N GLY A 302 -2.78 19.98 24.46
CA GLY A 302 -1.42 19.91 23.91
C GLY A 302 -0.40 19.25 24.83
N GLY A 303 -0.60 19.30 26.15
CA GLY A 303 0.26 18.60 27.12
C GLY A 303 0.01 17.10 27.24
N LEU A 304 -1.07 16.58 26.64
CA LEU A 304 -1.61 15.25 26.96
C LEU A 304 -1.21 14.14 25.98
N GLU A 305 -0.34 14.39 24.99
CA GLU A 305 0.05 13.40 23.97
C GLU A 305 0.45 12.05 24.57
N LYS A 306 1.29 12.05 25.62
CA LYS A 306 1.75 10.82 26.30
C LYS A 306 0.65 10.13 27.12
N ASN A 307 -0.26 10.90 27.71
CA ASN A 307 -1.43 10.37 28.41
C ASN A 307 -2.36 9.67 27.41
N PHE A 308 -2.65 10.32 26.27
CA PHE A 308 -3.47 9.76 25.19
C PHE A 308 -2.81 8.55 24.53
N GLN A 309 -1.50 8.54 24.36
CA GLN A 309 -0.75 7.38 23.90
C GLN A 309 -0.95 6.20 24.84
N SER A 310 -0.66 6.39 26.14
CA SER A 310 -0.75 5.34 27.15
C SER A 310 -2.16 4.77 27.25
N TRP A 311 -3.18 5.64 27.24
CA TRP A 311 -4.59 5.24 27.28
C TRP A 311 -5.02 4.50 26.01
N GLN A 312 -4.67 4.98 24.81
CA GLN A 312 -5.02 4.31 23.56
C GLN A 312 -4.34 2.95 23.44
N ILE A 313 -3.08 2.81 23.86
CA ILE A 313 -2.37 1.52 23.88
C ILE A 313 -3.09 0.54 24.81
N LYS A 314 -3.52 0.96 26.00
CA LYS A 314 -4.28 0.10 26.92
C LYS A 314 -5.55 -0.46 26.28
N LEU A 315 -6.25 0.34 25.46
CA LEU A 315 -7.46 -0.06 24.75
C LEU A 315 -7.23 -0.94 23.51
N MET A 316 -5.99 -1.14 23.06
CA MET A 316 -5.73 -1.98 21.90
C MET A 316 -6.00 -3.46 22.20
N PRO A 317 -6.55 -4.23 21.24
CA PRO A 317 -6.66 -5.69 21.33
C PRO A 317 -5.31 -6.36 21.60
N ALA A 318 -5.33 -7.50 22.31
CA ALA A 318 -4.14 -8.27 22.64
C ALA A 318 -3.30 -8.61 21.40
N ALA A 319 -3.94 -9.08 20.32
CA ALA A 319 -3.27 -9.41 19.06
C ALA A 319 -2.44 -8.26 18.47
N LEU A 320 -2.89 -6.99 18.59
CA LEU A 320 -2.11 -5.84 18.11
C LEU A 320 -0.95 -5.48 19.04
N LYS A 321 -1.10 -5.75 20.35
CA LYS A 321 -0.03 -5.53 21.34
C LYS A 321 1.07 -6.57 21.18
N GLU A 322 0.72 -7.83 20.95
CA GLU A 322 1.65 -8.93 20.68
C GLU A 322 2.45 -8.66 19.41
N LEU A 323 1.80 -8.20 18.33
CA LEU A 323 2.48 -7.91 17.05
C LEU A 323 3.23 -6.57 17.02
N LYS A 324 3.17 -5.77 18.09
CA LYS A 324 3.73 -4.42 18.13
C LYS A 324 5.23 -4.43 17.90
N ASN A 325 5.67 -3.80 16.81
CA ASN A 325 7.08 -3.60 16.46
C ASN A 325 7.91 -4.90 16.27
N ILE A 326 7.28 -6.09 16.25
CA ILE A 326 7.96 -7.35 15.90
C ILE A 326 8.24 -7.42 14.40
N GLY A 327 7.26 -6.98 13.60
CA GLY A 327 7.37 -6.90 12.15
C GLY A 327 6.98 -5.51 11.63
N ARG A 328 6.91 -5.36 10.31
CA ARG A 328 6.56 -4.07 9.65
C ARG A 328 5.05 -3.87 9.49
N GLN A 329 4.24 -4.84 9.91
CA GLN A 329 2.78 -4.84 9.83
C GLN A 329 2.12 -3.94 10.89
N VAL A 330 2.68 -3.94 12.10
CA VAL A 330 2.23 -3.13 13.23
C VAL A 330 3.42 -2.31 13.75
N ALA A 331 3.42 -1.02 13.42
CA ALA A 331 4.42 -0.08 13.90
C ALA A 331 3.74 0.93 14.81
N ILE A 332 4.07 0.93 16.10
CA ILE A 332 3.46 1.80 17.11
C ILE A 332 4.56 2.43 17.95
N ASN A 333 4.79 3.72 17.73
CA ASN A 333 5.70 4.56 18.49
C ASN A 333 5.15 6.00 18.58
N ASP A 334 5.99 6.97 18.91
CA ASP A 334 5.58 8.39 19.05
C ASP A 334 5.29 9.08 17.71
N GLN A 335 5.87 8.56 16.63
CA GLN A 335 5.83 9.17 15.29
C GLN A 335 4.97 8.38 14.30
N ILE A 336 4.75 7.09 14.52
CA ILE A 336 4.04 6.19 13.60
C ILE A 336 3.01 5.37 14.38
N ILE A 337 1.79 5.34 13.86
CA ILE A 337 0.75 4.36 14.24
C ILE A 337 0.28 3.68 12.97
N LYS A 338 0.75 2.46 12.73
CA LYS A 338 0.32 1.55 11.67
C LYS A 338 -0.22 0.29 12.33
N MET A 339 -1.48 -0.06 12.07
CA MET A 339 -2.18 -1.16 12.75
C MET A 339 -2.82 -2.13 11.73
N HIS A 340 -2.00 -2.85 10.96
CA HIS A 340 -2.47 -3.93 10.08
C HIS A 340 -2.18 -5.28 10.74
N ALA A 341 -3.17 -5.83 11.48
CA ALA A 341 -3.02 -7.13 12.12
C ALA A 341 -2.87 -8.27 11.10
N ASN A 342 -3.56 -8.16 9.96
CA ASN A 342 -3.46 -9.10 8.84
C ASN A 342 -2.73 -8.42 7.67
N ASP A 343 -1.42 -8.65 7.57
CA ASP A 343 -0.58 -8.12 6.51
C ASP A 343 -0.54 -9.08 5.32
N ARG A 344 -1.22 -8.69 4.24
CA ARG A 344 -1.32 -9.50 3.01
C ARG A 344 -0.22 -9.21 1.99
N ARG A 345 0.78 -8.37 2.32
CA ARG A 345 1.84 -8.00 1.37
C ARG A 345 2.60 -9.22 0.86
N GLU A 346 2.87 -10.18 1.73
CA GLU A 346 3.58 -11.40 1.36
C GLU A 346 2.71 -12.34 0.51
N GLU A 347 1.41 -12.42 0.80
CA GLU A 347 0.43 -13.13 -0.03
C GLU A 347 0.36 -12.53 -1.44
N TYR A 348 0.23 -11.21 -1.55
CA TYR A 348 0.20 -10.52 -2.84
C TYR A 348 1.50 -10.71 -3.62
N ARG A 349 2.65 -10.68 -2.95
CA ARG A 349 3.94 -10.98 -3.58
C ARG A 349 3.99 -12.40 -4.15
N LYS A 350 3.54 -13.41 -3.38
CA LYS A 350 3.51 -14.81 -3.84
C LYS A 350 2.63 -14.97 -5.09
N ARG A 351 1.41 -14.43 -5.05
CA ARG A 351 0.48 -14.44 -6.20
C ARG A 351 1.05 -13.74 -7.43
N TRP A 352 1.78 -12.64 -7.22
CA TRP A 352 2.43 -11.92 -8.31
C TRP A 352 3.55 -12.74 -8.97
N ILE A 353 4.42 -13.36 -8.16
CA ILE A 353 5.50 -14.23 -8.65
C ILE A 353 4.92 -15.44 -9.41
N GLU A 354 3.86 -16.06 -8.88
CA GLU A 354 3.18 -17.18 -9.53
C GLU A 354 2.64 -16.78 -10.91
N LYS A 355 2.02 -15.60 -11.04
CA LYS A 355 1.56 -15.09 -12.33
C LYS A 355 2.70 -14.87 -13.31
N ILE A 356 3.80 -14.24 -12.89
CA ILE A 356 4.93 -13.96 -13.78
C ILE A 356 5.60 -15.25 -14.25
N ARG A 357 5.77 -16.24 -13.36
CA ARG A 357 6.35 -17.55 -13.72
C ARG A 357 5.56 -18.27 -14.79
N GLY A 358 4.24 -18.09 -14.83
CA GLY A 358 3.38 -18.66 -15.88
C GLY A 358 3.71 -18.17 -17.29
N PHE A 359 4.43 -17.06 -17.43
CA PHE A 359 4.77 -16.45 -18.71
C PHE A 359 6.23 -16.64 -19.14
N ASN A 360 7.01 -17.46 -18.41
CA ASN A 360 8.45 -17.66 -18.64
C ASN A 360 9.27 -16.35 -18.68
N ILE A 361 8.92 -15.41 -17.79
CA ILE A 361 9.55 -14.08 -17.64
C ILE A 361 10.34 -14.01 -16.32
#